data_AF-A0A0A2MCZ4-F1
#
_entry.id   AF-A0A0A2MCZ4-F1
#
_cell.length_a   1.000
_cell.length_b   1.000
_cell.length_c   1.000
_cell.angle_alpha   90.00
_cell.angle_beta   90.00
_cell.angle_gamma   90.00
#
_symmetry.space_group_name_H-M   'P 1'
#
loop_
_entity.id
_entity.type
_entity.pdbx_description
1 polymer ?
#
loop_
_entity_poly.entity_id
_entity_poly.type
_entity_poly.pdbx_seq_one_letter_code
_entity_poly.pdbx_strand_id
1 'polypeptide(L)'
;MFHRNIKLILAGLIIALGIWQFTESNIGNGIFLLLFSTIFIFLYFKNEFILLAFLQLRKQNMEGAQKWLSHIKNPEAALVRKQQGYFNYLHGILVSQTNLSAAEKYFKKAIELGLNMDQDLALAKLQLAGIAMTKRRKVEATNLLNEAKKLDKQNMLKDQIKMMKDQLKKI
;
A
#
# COMPACT_ATOMS: atom_id res chain seq x y z
N MET A 1 10.05 -14.65 1.48
CA MET A 1 9.03 -14.39 0.45
C MET A 1 9.61 -14.82 -0.88
N PHE A 2 8.89 -15.64 -1.64
CA PHE A 2 9.34 -16.09 -2.95
C PHE A 2 9.48 -14.91 -3.92
N HIS A 3 10.45 -15.00 -4.83
CA HIS A 3 10.67 -14.00 -5.87
C HIS A 3 9.36 -13.77 -6.64
N ARG A 4 9.05 -12.52 -6.96
CA ARG A 4 7.83 -12.12 -7.70
C ARG A 4 7.54 -13.02 -8.92
N ASN A 5 8.59 -13.52 -9.56
CA ASN A 5 8.54 -14.33 -10.78
C ASN A 5 8.05 -15.77 -10.55
N ILE A 6 8.13 -16.31 -9.33
CA ILE A 6 7.73 -17.71 -9.06
C ILE A 6 6.23 -17.90 -9.24
N LYS A 7 5.42 -16.88 -8.91
CA LYS A 7 3.98 -16.90 -9.17
C LYS A 7 3.65 -16.96 -10.66
N LEU A 8 4.46 -16.31 -11.51
CA LEU A 8 4.30 -16.35 -12.97
C LEU A 8 4.76 -17.68 -13.57
N ILE A 9 5.83 -18.26 -13.03
CA ILE A 9 6.29 -19.60 -13.43
C ILE A 9 5.22 -20.64 -13.09
N LEU A 10 4.64 -20.58 -11.88
CA LEU A 10 3.55 -21.47 -11.48
C LEU A 10 2.31 -21.29 -12.36
N ALA A 11 1.91 -20.05 -12.66
CA ALA A 11 0.80 -19.78 -13.57
C ALA A 11 1.06 -20.32 -14.98
N GLY A 12 2.28 -20.14 -15.50
CA GLY A 12 2.70 -20.69 -16.79
C GLY A 12 2.64 -22.23 -16.84
N LEU A 13 3.08 -22.90 -15.78
CA LEU A 13 2.98 -24.36 -15.66
C LEU A 13 1.52 -24.84 -15.60
N ILE A 14 0.64 -24.15 -14.86
CA ILE A 14 -0.79 -24.50 -14.79
C ILE A 14 -1.48 -24.29 -16.14
N ILE A 15 -1.12 -23.23 -16.88
CA ILE A 15 -1.65 -22.98 -18.23
C ILE A 15 -1.16 -24.06 -19.19
N ALA A 16 0.12 -24.45 -19.13
CA ALA A 16 0.65 -25.54 -19.95
C ALA A 16 -0.04 -26.88 -19.65
N LEU A 17 -0.31 -27.19 -18.37
CA LEU A 17 -1.09 -28.36 -17.97
C LEU A 17 -2.54 -28.28 -18.43
N GLY A 18 -3.15 -27.09 -18.42
CA GLY A 18 -4.48 -26.85 -18.97
C GLY A 18 -4.53 -27.15 -20.48
N ILE A 19 -3.54 -26.65 -21.24
CA ILE A 19 -3.39 -26.91 -22.68
C ILE A 19 -3.22 -28.41 -22.94
N TRP A 20 -2.41 -29.11 -22.13
CA TRP A 20 -2.24 -30.56 -22.25
C TRP A 20 -3.53 -31.34 -21.96
N GLN A 21 -4.32 -30.95 -20.96
CA GLN A 21 -5.63 -31.56 -20.69
C GLN A 21 -6.62 -31.45 -21.85
N PHE A 22 -6.54 -30.37 -22.65
CA PHE A 22 -7.36 -30.27 -23.88
C PHE A 22 -6.95 -31.31 -24.93
N THR A 23 -5.69 -31.75 -24.97
CA THR A 23 -5.24 -32.80 -25.90
C THR A 23 -5.76 -34.19 -25.53
N GLU A 24 -6.04 -34.45 -24.25
CA GLU A 24 -6.64 -35.70 -23.77
C GLU A 24 -8.19 -35.69 -23.75
N SER A 25 -8.83 -34.75 -24.45
CA SER A 25 -10.30 -34.59 -24.51
C SER A 25 -10.99 -34.27 -23.16
N ASN A 26 -10.23 -33.94 -22.12
CA ASN A 26 -10.75 -33.55 -20.81
C ASN A 26 -11.05 -32.04 -20.74
N ILE A 27 -11.99 -31.59 -21.58
CA ILE A 27 -12.30 -30.17 -21.80
C ILE A 27 -12.68 -29.43 -20.50
N GLY A 28 -13.46 -30.07 -19.62
CA GLY A 28 -13.89 -29.46 -18.36
C GLY A 28 -12.74 -29.14 -17.39
N ASN A 29 -11.77 -30.05 -17.29
CA ASN A 29 -10.60 -29.87 -16.43
C ASN A 29 -9.64 -28.81 -17.00
N GLY A 30 -9.47 -28.77 -18.33
CA GLY A 30 -8.66 -27.74 -18.99
C GLY A 30 -9.21 -26.32 -18.75
N ILE A 31 -10.53 -26.14 -18.86
CA ILE A 31 -11.20 -24.87 -18.54
C ILE A 31 -11.02 -24.50 -17.06
N PHE A 32 -11.20 -25.47 -16.16
CA PHE A 32 -11.02 -25.24 -14.72
C PHE A 32 -9.60 -24.80 -14.38
N LEU A 33 -8.57 -25.45 -14.95
CA LEU A 33 -7.17 -25.10 -14.75
C LEU A 33 -6.83 -23.70 -15.27
N LEU A 34 -7.39 -23.30 -16.43
CA LEU A 34 -7.22 -21.94 -16.95
C LEU A 34 -7.87 -20.90 -16.03
N LEU A 35 -9.09 -21.16 -15.55
CA LEU A 35 -9.80 -20.26 -14.65
C LEU A 35 -9.06 -20.16 -13.29
N PHE A 36 -8.55 -21.28 -12.79
CA PHE A 36 -7.72 -21.34 -11.58
C PHE A 36 -6.39 -20.58 -11.75
N SER A 37 -5.75 -20.64 -12.92
CA SER A 37 -4.53 -19.89 -13.22
C SER A 37 -4.72 -18.37 -13.12
N THR A 38 -5.93 -17.88 -13.42
CA THR A 38 -6.29 -16.46 -13.35
C THR A 38 -6.18 -15.95 -11.91
N ILE A 39 -6.45 -16.79 -10.90
CA ILE A 39 -6.27 -16.45 -9.48
C ILE A 39 -4.80 -16.16 -9.19
N PHE A 40 -3.87 -16.99 -9.67
CA PHE A 40 -2.42 -16.78 -9.44
C PHE A 40 -1.90 -15.52 -10.14
N ILE A 41 -2.42 -15.21 -11.32
CA ILE A 41 -2.12 -13.97 -12.04
C ILE A 41 -2.67 -12.77 -11.25
N PHE A 42 -3.89 -12.85 -10.70
CA PHE A 42 -4.46 -11.79 -9.88
C PHE A 42 -3.68 -11.57 -8.58
N LEU A 43 -3.26 -12.65 -7.92
CA LEU A 43 -2.43 -12.64 -6.71
C LEU A 43 -0.99 -12.16 -6.95
N TYR A 44 -0.56 -12.07 -8.21
CA TYR A 44 0.69 -11.40 -8.58
C TYR A 44 0.55 -9.87 -8.55
N PHE A 45 -0.57 -9.33 -9.05
CA PHE A 45 -0.78 -7.88 -9.13
C PHE A 45 -1.16 -7.21 -7.81
N LYS A 46 -1.80 -7.95 -6.89
CA LYS A 46 -2.18 -7.46 -5.56
C LYS A 46 -1.51 -8.32 -4.49
N ASN A 47 -0.53 -7.77 -3.76
CA ASN A 47 0.05 -8.50 -2.63
C ASN A 47 -0.96 -8.55 -1.47
N GLU A 48 -1.43 -9.76 -1.16
CA GLU A 48 -2.40 -10.06 -0.10
C GLU A 48 -1.96 -9.53 1.26
N PHE A 49 -0.66 -9.57 1.57
CA PHE A 49 -0.14 -9.11 2.86
C PHE A 49 -0.35 -7.61 3.09
N ILE A 50 -0.23 -6.79 2.04
CA ILE A 50 -0.50 -5.35 2.13
C ILE A 50 -1.99 -5.11 2.35
N LEU A 51 -2.86 -5.86 1.68
CA LEU A 51 -4.30 -5.75 1.84
C LEU A 51 -4.73 -6.17 3.26
N LEU A 52 -4.22 -7.28 3.76
CA LEU A 52 -4.49 -7.77 5.11
C LEU A 52 -3.97 -6.79 6.17
N ALA A 53 -2.76 -6.24 5.99
CA ALA A 53 -2.24 -5.21 6.88
C ALA A 53 -3.12 -3.95 6.88
N PHE A 54 -3.60 -3.51 5.73
CA PHE A 54 -4.52 -2.38 5.62
C PHE A 54 -5.86 -2.65 6.34
N LEU A 55 -6.43 -3.85 6.17
CA LEU A 55 -7.65 -4.25 6.87
C LEU A 55 -7.47 -4.26 8.39
N GLN A 56 -6.32 -4.73 8.88
CA GLN A 56 -6.02 -4.71 10.31
C GLN A 56 -5.83 -3.29 10.84
N LEU A 57 -5.14 -2.42 10.09
CA LEU A 57 -5.02 -1.00 10.44
C LEU A 57 -6.38 -0.30 10.52
N ARG A 58 -7.29 -0.61 9.61
CA ARG A 58 -8.67 -0.07 9.64
C ARG A 58 -9.45 -0.53 10.88
N LYS A 59 -9.13 -1.72 11.42
CA LYS A 59 -9.67 -2.23 12.68
C LYS A 59 -8.89 -1.73 13.91
N GLN A 60 -7.98 -0.76 13.74
CA GLN A 60 -7.06 -0.27 14.77
C GLN A 60 -6.13 -1.34 15.35
N ASN A 61 -5.99 -2.50 14.70
CA ASN A 61 -5.13 -3.59 15.16
C ASN A 61 -3.71 -3.42 14.59
N MET A 62 -2.88 -2.65 15.30
CA MET A 62 -1.50 -2.32 14.91
C MET A 62 -0.57 -3.55 14.93
N GLU A 63 -0.71 -4.40 15.95
CA GLU A 63 0.11 -5.62 16.07
C GLU A 63 -0.18 -6.60 14.94
N GLY A 64 -1.45 -6.80 14.61
CA GLY A 64 -1.88 -7.63 13.48
C GLY A 64 -1.34 -7.10 12.16
N ALA A 65 -1.40 -5.78 11.96
CA ALA A 65 -0.82 -5.15 10.77
C ALA A 65 0.71 -5.34 10.71
N GLN A 66 1.41 -5.18 11.83
CA GLN A 66 2.86 -5.40 11.90
C GLN A 66 3.23 -6.86 11.60
N LYS A 67 2.45 -7.83 12.09
CA LYS A 67 2.64 -9.26 11.77
C LYS A 67 2.49 -9.52 10.26
N TRP A 68 1.47 -8.94 9.63
CA TRP A 68 1.29 -9.10 8.18
C TRP A 68 2.40 -8.43 7.36
N LEU A 69 2.85 -7.25 7.77
CA LEU A 69 3.96 -6.56 7.12
C LEU A 69 5.31 -7.28 7.33
N SER A 70 5.53 -7.93 8.48
CA SER A 70 6.78 -8.65 8.75
C SER A 70 6.96 -9.91 7.90
N HIS A 71 5.86 -10.46 7.36
CA HIS A 71 5.94 -11.51 6.33
C HIS A 71 6.60 -11.01 5.03
N ILE A 72 6.58 -9.69 4.78
CA ILE A 72 7.23 -9.04 3.64
C ILE A 72 8.69 -8.76 3.99
N LYS A 73 9.52 -9.81 3.94
CA LYS A 73 10.95 -9.73 4.30
C LYS A 73 11.80 -8.89 3.33
N ASN A 74 11.43 -8.82 2.05
CA ASN A 74 12.17 -8.05 1.04
C ASN A 74 11.20 -7.27 0.13
N PRO A 75 10.83 -6.03 0.50
CA PRO A 75 9.87 -5.24 -0.24
C PRO A 75 10.37 -4.89 -1.64
N GLU A 76 11.66 -4.63 -1.83
CA GLU A 76 12.20 -4.21 -3.13
C GLU A 76 12.15 -5.33 -4.17
N ALA A 77 12.54 -6.54 -3.77
CA ALA A 77 12.51 -7.71 -4.66
C ALA A 77 11.09 -8.27 -4.87
N ALA A 78 10.23 -8.18 -3.87
CA ALA A 78 8.93 -8.84 -3.88
C ALA A 78 7.76 -7.95 -4.35
N LEU A 79 7.89 -6.62 -4.28
CA LEU A 79 6.79 -5.70 -4.56
C LEU A 79 7.06 -4.83 -5.80
N VAL A 80 6.00 -4.49 -6.51
CA VAL A 80 6.02 -3.45 -7.56
C VAL A 80 6.24 -2.09 -6.90
N ARG A 81 6.89 -1.13 -7.57
CA ARG A 81 7.18 0.22 -7.03
C ARG A 81 6.01 0.85 -6.26
N LYS A 82 4.79 0.77 -6.82
CA LYS A 82 3.55 1.24 -6.19
C LYS A 82 3.17 0.47 -4.92
N GLN A 83 3.36 -0.85 -4.90
CA GLN A 83 3.15 -1.68 -3.72
C GLN A 83 4.21 -1.41 -2.65
N GLN A 84 5.45 -1.10 -3.02
CA GLN A 84 6.48 -0.62 -2.09
C GLN A 84 6.05 0.71 -1.47
N GLY A 85 5.43 1.60 -2.24
CA GLY A 85 4.82 2.84 -1.73
C GLY A 85 3.80 2.56 -0.62
N TYR A 86 2.86 1.63 -0.86
CA TYR A 86 1.90 1.20 0.16
C TYR A 86 2.54 0.56 1.38
N PHE A 87 3.55 -0.29 1.19
CA PHE A 87 4.29 -0.91 2.30
C PHE A 87 4.91 0.16 3.21
N ASN A 88 5.59 1.14 2.62
CA ASN A 88 6.19 2.26 3.36
C ASN A 88 5.12 3.12 4.04
N TYR A 89 3.98 3.34 3.39
CA TYR A 89 2.87 4.08 3.97
C TYR A 89 2.30 3.40 5.24
N LEU A 90 2.05 2.09 5.18
CA LEU A 90 1.54 1.34 6.33
C LEU A 90 2.58 1.27 7.46
N HIS A 91 3.87 1.09 7.13
CA HIS A 91 4.94 1.17 8.12
C HIS A 91 5.06 2.56 8.75
N GLY A 92 4.87 3.63 7.96
CA GLY A 92 4.84 5.00 8.47
C GLY A 92 3.76 5.21 9.53
N ILE A 93 2.56 4.65 9.32
CA ILE A 93 1.47 4.69 10.31
C ILE A 93 1.86 3.96 11.59
N LEU A 94 2.38 2.73 11.50
CA LEU A 94 2.78 1.95 12.68
C LEU A 94 3.86 2.67 13.49
N VAL A 95 4.87 3.19 12.81
CA VAL A 95 6.03 3.82 13.45
C VAL A 95 5.70 5.23 13.95
N SER A 96 4.67 5.90 13.42
CA SER A 96 4.26 7.23 13.91
C SER A 96 3.85 7.25 15.39
N GLN A 97 3.46 6.10 15.95
CA GLN A 97 3.12 5.99 17.37
C GLN A 97 4.36 5.96 18.28
N THR A 98 5.49 5.45 17.77
CA THR A 98 6.71 5.23 18.57
C THR A 98 7.81 6.22 18.22
N ASN A 99 7.97 6.56 16.95
CA ASN A 99 9.04 7.42 16.45
C ASN A 99 8.60 8.26 15.24
N LEU A 100 8.28 9.52 15.49
CA LEU A 100 7.87 10.49 14.47
C LEU A 100 8.96 10.75 13.41
N SER A 101 10.24 10.68 13.77
CA SER A 101 11.34 10.90 12.82
C SER A 101 11.52 9.73 11.85
N ALA A 102 11.32 8.50 12.33
CA ALA A 102 11.32 7.34 11.45
C ALA A 102 10.06 7.33 10.57
N ALA A 103 8.89 7.70 11.10
CA ALA A 103 7.66 7.82 10.34
C ALA A 103 7.78 8.83 9.18
N GLU A 104 8.44 9.98 9.42
CA GLU A 104 8.71 10.99 8.37
C GLU A 104 9.45 10.37 7.16
N LYS A 105 10.47 9.53 7.41
CA LYS A 105 11.24 8.86 6.35
C LYS A 105 10.35 7.90 5.56
N TYR A 106 9.54 7.10 6.25
CA TYR A 106 8.63 6.16 5.60
C TYR A 106 7.58 6.86 4.75
N PHE A 107 6.96 7.93 5.24
CA PHE A 107 5.98 8.69 4.47
C PHE A 107 6.60 9.40 3.26
N LYS A 108 7.80 10.00 3.41
CA LYS A 108 8.54 10.58 2.28
C LYS A 108 8.85 9.52 1.23
N LYS A 109 9.31 8.34 1.65
CA LYS A 109 9.58 7.23 0.72
C LYS A 109 8.32 6.71 0.05
N ALA A 110 7.20 6.63 0.77
CA ALA A 110 5.91 6.23 0.20
C ALA A 110 5.45 7.19 -0.91
N ILE A 111 5.58 8.50 -0.68
CA ILE A 111 5.22 9.54 -1.65
C ILE A 111 6.14 9.47 -2.88
N GLU A 112 7.45 9.29 -2.69
CA GLU A 112 8.45 9.16 -3.76
C GLU A 112 8.23 7.92 -4.65
N LEU A 113 7.83 6.81 -4.03
CA LEU A 113 7.50 5.57 -4.73
C LEU A 113 6.15 5.64 -5.46
N GLY A 114 5.27 6.54 -5.02
CA GLY A 114 3.94 6.79 -5.59
C GLY A 114 2.89 5.79 -5.10
N LEU A 115 1.74 6.32 -4.69
CA LEU A 115 0.57 5.52 -4.34
C LEU A 115 -0.39 5.45 -5.54
N ASN A 116 -1.17 4.37 -5.63
CA ASN A 116 -2.12 4.19 -6.75
C ASN A 116 -3.33 5.12 -6.65
N MET A 117 -3.74 5.48 -5.43
CA MET A 117 -4.91 6.32 -5.20
C MET A 117 -4.48 7.70 -4.73
N ASP A 118 -5.03 8.73 -5.39
CA ASP A 118 -4.87 10.15 -5.00
C ASP A 118 -5.29 10.37 -3.53
N GLN A 119 -6.30 9.63 -3.07
CA GLN A 119 -6.80 9.67 -1.68
C GLN A 119 -5.76 9.17 -0.67
N ASP A 120 -5.11 8.03 -0.93
CA ASP A 120 -4.06 7.52 -0.04
C ASP A 120 -2.84 8.44 -0.04
N LEU A 121 -2.54 9.04 -1.20
CA LEU A 121 -1.48 10.05 -1.32
C LEU A 121 -1.83 11.33 -0.54
N ALA A 122 -3.08 11.79 -0.60
CA ALA A 122 -3.57 12.92 0.18
C ALA A 122 -3.43 12.64 1.68
N LEU A 123 -3.81 11.43 2.13
CA LEU A 123 -3.69 11.01 3.52
C LEU A 123 -2.23 10.89 3.96
N ALA A 124 -1.34 10.37 3.12
CA ALA A 124 0.10 10.33 3.41
C ALA A 124 0.70 11.73 3.59
N LYS A 125 0.34 12.68 2.72
CA LYS A 125 0.75 14.09 2.84
C LYS A 125 0.16 14.77 4.07
N LEU A 126 -1.09 14.46 4.43
CA LEU A 126 -1.74 14.94 5.64
C LEU A 126 -0.99 14.48 6.89
N GLN A 127 -0.66 13.18 6.99
CA GLN A 127 0.13 12.64 8.11
C GLN A 127 1.53 13.27 8.19
N LEU A 128 2.19 13.45 7.04
CA LEU A 128 3.48 14.12 6.98
C LEU A 128 3.38 15.60 7.43
N ALA A 129 2.30 16.30 7.07
CA ALA A 129 2.04 17.65 7.56
C ALA A 129 1.87 17.67 9.09
N GLY A 130 1.22 16.65 9.66
CA GLY A 130 1.07 16.52 11.12
C GLY A 130 2.41 16.34 11.81
N ILE A 131 3.29 15.51 11.25
CA ILE A 131 4.67 15.36 11.74
C ILE A 131 5.48 16.66 11.58
N ALA A 132 5.31 17.39 10.47
CA ALA A 132 5.97 18.67 10.28
C ALA A 132 5.49 19.72 11.30
N MET A 133 4.21 19.71 11.67
CA MET A 133 3.64 20.58 12.70
C MET A 133 4.23 20.30 14.09
N THR A 134 4.34 19.03 14.49
CA THR A 134 4.97 18.67 15.78
C THR A 134 6.43 19.08 15.84
N LYS A 135 7.12 19.12 14.69
CA LYS A 135 8.49 19.63 14.53
C LYS A 135 8.58 21.15 14.33
N ARG A 136 7.48 21.89 14.49
CA ARG A 136 7.39 23.36 14.29
C ARG A 136 7.79 23.85 12.89
N ARG A 137 7.69 23.00 11.86
CA ARG A 137 7.99 23.35 10.46
C ARG A 137 6.76 23.88 9.74
N LYS A 138 6.36 25.12 10.06
CA LYS A 138 5.13 25.75 9.57
C LYS A 138 5.02 25.82 8.03
N VAL A 139 6.12 26.15 7.35
CA VAL A 139 6.15 26.27 5.88
C VAL A 139 5.96 24.90 5.21
N GLU A 140 6.72 23.88 5.64
CA GLU A 140 6.62 22.51 5.11
C GLU A 140 5.20 21.96 5.33
N ALA A 141 4.65 22.11 6.54
CA ALA A 141 3.29 21.68 6.86
C ALA A 141 2.23 22.38 6.00
N THR A 142 2.34 23.69 5.76
CA THR A 142 1.38 24.44 4.94
C THR A 142 1.37 23.96 3.50
N ASN A 143 2.54 23.72 2.92
CA ASN A 143 2.68 23.20 1.56
C ASN A 143 2.06 21.81 1.44
N LEU A 144 2.38 20.91 2.36
CA LEU A 144 1.84 19.55 2.40
C LEU A 144 0.31 19.53 2.55
N LEU A 145 -0.27 20.39 3.39
CA LEU A 145 -1.72 20.50 3.53
C LEU A 145 -2.41 21.02 2.25
N ASN A 146 -1.77 21.94 1.54
CA ASN A 146 -2.31 22.44 0.27
C ASN A 146 -2.24 21.38 -0.82
N GLU A 147 -1.17 20.59 -0.87
CA GLU A 147 -1.06 19.45 -1.77
C GLU A 147 -2.07 18.35 -1.43
N ALA A 148 -2.25 18.02 -0.15
CA ALA A 148 -3.26 17.07 0.30
C ALA A 148 -4.67 17.52 -0.11
N LYS A 149 -5.00 18.81 0.05
CA LYS A 149 -6.28 19.38 -0.40
C LYS A 149 -6.50 19.26 -1.91
N LYS A 150 -5.45 19.45 -2.72
CA LYS A 150 -5.55 19.31 -4.19
C LYS A 150 -5.84 17.87 -4.62
N LEU A 151 -5.30 16.91 -3.87
CA LEU A 151 -5.48 15.47 -4.14
C LEU A 151 -6.81 14.92 -3.61
N ASP A 152 -7.37 15.54 -2.56
CA ASP A 152 -8.67 15.17 -1.99
C ASP A 152 -9.85 15.66 -2.85
N LYS A 153 -10.08 15.00 -3.98
CA LYS A 153 -11.19 15.30 -4.90
C LYS A 153 -12.57 15.01 -4.32
N GLN A 154 -12.66 14.14 -3.31
CA GLN A 154 -13.92 13.68 -2.72
C GLN A 154 -14.27 14.41 -1.42
N ASN A 155 -13.46 15.39 -1.00
CA ASN A 155 -13.62 16.13 0.26
C ASN A 155 -13.67 15.25 1.52
N MET A 156 -13.11 14.03 1.45
CA MET A 156 -13.13 13.07 2.55
C MET A 156 -12.22 13.50 3.71
N LEU A 157 -11.18 14.28 3.42
CA LEU A 157 -10.21 14.78 4.39
C LEU A 157 -10.43 16.27 4.71
N LYS A 158 -11.49 16.89 4.18
CA LYS A 158 -11.75 18.33 4.27
C LYS A 158 -11.75 18.83 5.72
N ASP A 159 -12.42 18.12 6.62
CA ASP A 159 -12.51 18.50 8.03
C ASP A 159 -11.17 18.35 8.74
N GLN A 160 -10.43 17.26 8.47
CA GLN A 160 -9.10 17.03 9.04
C GLN A 160 -8.11 18.11 8.56
N ILE A 161 -8.11 18.43 7.27
CA ILE A 161 -7.30 19.50 6.68
C ILE A 161 -7.65 20.86 7.34
N LYS A 162 -8.94 21.14 7.53
CA LYS A 162 -9.39 22.38 8.19
C LYS A 162 -8.88 22.46 9.63
N MET A 163 -9.06 21.40 10.42
CA MET A 163 -8.58 21.33 11.80
C MET A 163 -7.06 21.54 11.88
N MET A 164 -6.29 20.90 11.01
CA MET A 164 -4.83 21.07 10.99
C MET A 164 -4.41 22.48 10.56
N LYS A 165 -5.13 23.10 9.60
CA LYS A 165 -4.91 24.51 9.24
C LYS A 165 -5.17 25.46 10.40
N ASP A 166 -6.21 25.20 11.19
CA ASP A 166 -6.52 26.03 12.35
C ASP A 166 -5.51 25.84 13.49
N GLN A 167 -5.00 24.62 13.68
CA GLN A 167 -3.88 24.35 14.58
C GLN A 167 -2.59 25.07 14.13
N LEU A 168 -2.29 25.11 12.83
CA LEU A 168 -1.14 25.84 12.28
C LEU A 168 -1.18 27.34 12.52
N LYS A 169 -2.37 27.94 12.65
CA LYS A 169 -2.50 29.37 12.98
C LYS A 169 -2.13 29.66 14.43
N LYS A 170 -2.21 28.66 15.31
CA LYS A 170 -1.90 28.76 16.74
C LYS A 170 -0.42 28.49 17.06
N ILE A 171 0.36 28.02 16.07
CA ILE A 171 1.80 27.79 16.13
C ILE A 171 2.51 28.98 15.47
#